data_AF-A0A702GFV7-F1
#
_entry.id   AF-A0A702GFV7-F1
#
_cell.length_a   1.000
_cell.length_b   1.000
_cell.length_c   1.000
_cell.angle_alpha   90.00
_cell.angle_beta   90.00
_cell.angle_gamma   90.00
#
_symmetry.space_group_name_H-M   'P 1'
#
loop_
_entity.id
_entity.type
_entity.pdbx_description
1 polymer ?
#
loop_
_entity_poly.entity_id
_entity_poly.type
_entity_poly.pdbx_seq_one_letter_code
_entity_poly.pdbx_strand_id
1 'polypeptide(L)'
;MTDTITVVAPVPPSGSALAGNYSASTMSAGNRISSGPTFLQFAYPYYQSPQLAVNCAKWILDFVESHDMKNANNQKIFSENVGHFCFADKNLVNYPAMKVLDAFGGDRKFIYSQDQISRLSGDVTTPITAWAHFLWGDGAARTVNLTDVGLRIQANQISPVMDLVKGGAVGTFPVNAKFTRDTMLDGIIPASYLGNITLQTTGTLTINSLGAWSYDGVVKAYNDTYDANPSTHRGLLGEYSTSVLGHFSGTPYEIQMPGMIPVKGNGMR
;
A
#
# COMPACT_ATOMS: atom_id res chain seq x y z
N MET A 1 2.66 -23.68 17.67
CA MET A 1 3.44 -22.53 17.16
C MET A 1 4.30 -23.09 16.05
N THR A 2 4.03 -22.71 14.81
CA THR A 2 4.87 -23.06 13.66
C THR A 2 6.12 -22.18 13.75
N ASP A 3 7.31 -22.78 13.73
CA ASP A 3 8.56 -22.02 13.70
C ASP A 3 8.60 -21.17 12.42
N THR A 4 8.76 -19.86 12.56
CA THR A 4 8.90 -18.95 11.40
C THR A 4 10.30 -19.05 10.79
N ILE A 5 10.40 -18.77 9.50
CA ILE A 5 11.67 -18.84 8.75
C ILE A 5 12.25 -17.44 8.56
N THR A 6 13.53 -17.25 8.85
CA THR A 6 14.24 -16.05 8.41
C THR A 6 14.58 -16.19 6.93
N VAL A 7 13.98 -15.34 6.08
CA VAL A 7 14.23 -15.35 4.63
C VAL A 7 15.34 -14.38 4.26
N VAL A 8 16.28 -14.81 3.42
CA VAL A 8 17.41 -13.98 2.99
C VAL A 8 16.94 -12.81 2.13
N ALA A 9 17.50 -11.63 2.39
CA ALA A 9 17.22 -10.43 1.60
C ALA A 9 17.72 -10.56 0.15
N PRO A 10 17.16 -9.81 -0.81
CA PRO A 10 17.65 -9.75 -2.18
C PRO A 10 19.14 -9.38 -2.19
N VAL A 11 19.98 -10.32 -2.63
CA VAL A 11 21.44 -10.19 -2.74
C VAL A 11 21.88 -10.29 -4.19
N PRO A 12 22.99 -9.66 -4.59
CA PRO A 12 23.54 -9.84 -5.92
C PRO A 12 23.85 -11.33 -6.16
N PRO A 13 23.58 -11.88 -7.35
CA PRO A 13 23.77 -13.29 -7.58
C PRO A 13 25.26 -13.59 -7.70
N SER A 14 25.71 -14.70 -7.12
CA SER A 14 26.92 -15.38 -7.57
C SER A 14 26.60 -16.09 -8.89
N GLY A 15 26.54 -15.34 -9.99
CA GLY A 15 26.31 -15.88 -11.35
C GLY A 15 25.11 -15.28 -12.08
N SER A 16 25.33 -14.94 -13.35
CA SER A 16 24.32 -14.35 -14.23
C SER A 16 23.24 -15.37 -14.61
N ALA A 17 22.13 -15.38 -13.88
CA ALA A 17 20.88 -15.92 -14.38
C ALA A 17 19.70 -15.19 -13.74
N LEU A 18 18.84 -14.65 -14.59
CA LEU A 18 17.44 -14.30 -14.32
C LEU A 18 16.68 -15.61 -14.03
N ALA A 19 16.91 -16.19 -12.86
CA ALA A 19 16.38 -17.50 -12.50
C ALA A 19 15.27 -17.30 -11.46
N GLY A 20 14.02 -17.35 -11.93
CA GLY A 20 12.82 -17.39 -11.08
C GLY A 20 11.73 -16.35 -11.38
N ASN A 21 11.87 -15.60 -12.48
CA ASN A 21 11.14 -14.37 -12.77
C ASN A 21 9.60 -14.45 -12.52
N TYR A 22 9.09 -13.65 -11.57
CA TYR A 22 8.05 -12.68 -11.94
C TYR A 22 8.63 -11.90 -13.11
N SER A 23 8.34 -12.36 -14.31
CA SER A 23 8.50 -11.50 -15.45
C SER A 23 7.18 -10.76 -15.55
N ALA A 24 7.25 -9.45 -15.72
CA ALA A 24 6.08 -8.69 -16.04
C ALA A 24 5.28 -9.28 -17.24
N SER A 25 5.97 -10.04 -18.09
CA SER A 25 5.48 -10.81 -19.23
C SER A 25 4.70 -12.10 -18.93
N THR A 26 4.79 -12.70 -17.73
CA THR A 26 3.98 -13.90 -17.39
C THR A 26 2.62 -13.57 -16.77
N MET A 27 2.37 -12.28 -16.48
CA MET A 27 1.12 -11.78 -15.87
C MET A 27 0.35 -10.82 -16.78
N SER A 28 0.36 -11.05 -18.09
CA SER A 28 -0.61 -10.39 -18.97
C SER A 28 -2.04 -10.61 -18.45
N ALA A 29 -2.88 -9.58 -18.55
CA ALA A 29 -4.26 -9.49 -18.07
C ALA A 29 -5.07 -10.79 -18.11
N GLY A 30 -4.99 -11.60 -17.05
CA GLY A 30 -5.65 -12.89 -16.92
C GLY A 30 -5.14 -13.93 -17.93
N ASN A 31 -5.23 -15.20 -17.54
CA ASN A 31 -5.08 -16.32 -18.47
C ASN A 31 -6.27 -16.33 -19.45
N ARG A 32 -6.32 -15.39 -20.40
CA ARG A 32 -7.22 -15.47 -21.55
C ARG A 32 -6.61 -16.46 -22.52
N ILE A 33 -6.80 -17.75 -22.21
CA ILE A 33 -6.59 -18.87 -23.11
C ILE A 33 -7.18 -18.46 -24.48
N SER A 34 -6.29 -18.27 -25.48
CA SER A 34 -6.58 -17.88 -26.88
C SER A 34 -6.47 -16.40 -27.34
N SER A 35 -5.68 -15.51 -26.72
CA SER A 35 -5.65 -14.08 -27.17
C SER A 35 -4.49 -13.64 -28.08
N GLY A 36 -3.57 -14.52 -28.48
CA GLY A 36 -2.36 -14.08 -29.22
C GLY A 36 -1.39 -13.24 -28.37
N PRO A 37 -0.40 -12.56 -28.97
CA PRO A 37 0.60 -11.79 -28.22
C PRO A 37 -0.06 -10.69 -27.37
N THR A 38 0.38 -10.54 -26.12
CA THR A 38 -0.11 -9.47 -25.26
C THR A 38 0.39 -8.12 -25.76
N PHE A 39 -0.53 -7.27 -26.20
CA PHE A 39 -0.22 -5.92 -26.63
C PHE A 39 0.05 -5.00 -25.44
N LEU A 40 0.98 -4.05 -25.57
CA LEU A 40 1.28 -3.02 -24.56
C LEU A 40 0.02 -2.29 -24.06
N GLN A 41 -0.98 -2.13 -24.93
CA GLN A 41 -2.27 -1.52 -24.61
C GLN A 41 -3.04 -2.23 -23.48
N PHE A 42 -2.79 -3.53 -23.26
CA PHE A 42 -3.38 -4.30 -22.16
C PHE A 42 -2.47 -4.39 -20.93
N ALA A 43 -1.16 -4.28 -21.14
CA ALA A 43 -0.18 -4.28 -20.05
C ALA A 43 -0.29 -2.99 -19.22
N TYR A 44 -0.22 -1.81 -19.83
CA TYR A 44 -0.22 -0.54 -19.07
C TYR A 44 -1.41 -0.40 -18.09
N PRO A 45 -2.68 -0.65 -18.49
CA PRO A 45 -3.80 -0.58 -17.55
C PRO A 45 -3.72 -1.59 -16.42
N TYR A 46 -3.21 -2.80 -16.69
CA TYR A 46 -3.03 -3.83 -15.67
C TYR A 46 -1.97 -3.40 -14.64
N TYR A 47 -0.82 -2.93 -15.10
CA TYR A 47 0.28 -2.47 -14.23
C TYR A 47 -0.11 -1.27 -13.39
N GLN A 48 -1.00 -0.40 -13.88
CA GLN A 48 -1.51 0.73 -13.09
C GLN A 48 -2.67 0.33 -12.15
N SER A 49 -3.14 -0.91 -12.20
CA SER A 49 -4.29 -1.37 -11.41
C SER A 49 -3.84 -2.09 -10.13
N PRO A 50 -4.67 -2.07 -9.07
CA PRO A 50 -4.40 -2.86 -7.86
C PRO A 50 -4.29 -4.37 -8.11
N GLN A 51 -4.80 -4.87 -9.24
CA GLN A 51 -4.72 -6.28 -9.60
C GLN A 51 -3.28 -6.76 -9.78
N LEU A 52 -2.33 -5.87 -10.10
CA LEU A 52 -0.91 -6.19 -10.12
C LEU A 52 -0.44 -6.71 -8.74
N ALA A 53 -0.70 -5.93 -7.69
CA ALA A 53 -0.34 -6.29 -6.32
C ALA A 53 -1.08 -7.54 -5.82
N VAL A 54 -2.39 -7.62 -6.09
CA VAL A 54 -3.23 -8.76 -5.69
C VAL A 54 -2.73 -10.06 -6.32
N ASN A 55 -2.47 -10.05 -7.62
CA ASN A 55 -1.96 -11.23 -8.32
C ASN A 55 -0.55 -11.60 -7.89
N CYS A 56 0.31 -10.61 -7.63
CA CYS A 56 1.64 -10.82 -7.05
C CYS A 56 1.58 -11.52 -5.70
N ALA A 57 0.80 -10.94 -4.78
CA ALA A 57 0.65 -11.51 -3.46
C ALA A 57 0.06 -12.92 -3.50
N LYS A 58 -0.92 -13.16 -4.38
CA LYS A 58 -1.50 -14.50 -4.56
C LYS A 58 -0.46 -15.51 -5.06
N TRP A 59 0.30 -15.19 -6.09
CA TRP A 59 1.30 -16.13 -6.60
C TRP A 59 2.38 -16.39 -5.55
N ILE A 60 2.81 -15.36 -4.82
CA ILE A 60 3.80 -15.52 -3.75
C ILE A 60 3.24 -16.44 -2.67
N LEU A 61 1.97 -16.29 -2.29
CA LEU A 61 1.29 -17.19 -1.37
C LEU A 61 1.30 -18.63 -1.89
N ASP A 62 0.80 -18.84 -3.12
CA ASP A 62 0.75 -20.17 -3.74
C ASP A 62 2.16 -20.80 -3.82
N PHE A 63 3.20 -20.00 -4.10
CA PHE A 63 4.59 -20.44 -4.12
C PHE A 63 5.09 -20.86 -2.74
N VAL A 64 4.90 -20.02 -1.73
CA VAL A 64 5.32 -20.27 -0.34
C VAL A 64 4.60 -21.49 0.26
N GLU A 65 3.33 -21.71 -0.09
CA GLU A 65 2.57 -22.88 0.38
C GLU A 65 2.95 -24.19 -0.33
N SER A 66 3.40 -24.11 -1.58
CA SER A 66 3.71 -25.29 -2.40
C SER A 66 5.19 -25.68 -2.41
N HIS A 67 6.08 -24.87 -1.83
CA HIS A 67 7.53 -25.09 -1.86
C HIS A 67 8.14 -25.05 -0.46
N ASP A 68 9.20 -25.85 -0.26
CA ASP A 68 9.98 -25.78 0.98
C ASP A 68 10.77 -24.46 1.04
N MET A 69 10.34 -23.54 1.88
CA MET A 69 10.99 -22.25 2.08
C MET A 69 12.29 -22.33 2.89
N LYS A 70 12.72 -23.50 3.36
CA LYS A 70 14.09 -23.71 3.87
C LYS A 70 15.10 -23.90 2.73
N ASN A 71 14.64 -24.18 1.51
CA ASN A 71 15.50 -24.29 0.35
C ASN A 71 16.01 -22.91 -0.10
N ALA A 72 17.33 -22.77 -0.25
CA ALA A 72 17.97 -21.51 -0.62
C ALA A 72 17.51 -20.96 -1.99
N ASN A 73 17.24 -21.82 -2.97
CA ASN A 73 16.73 -21.38 -4.26
C ASN A 73 15.31 -20.84 -4.16
N ASN A 74 14.45 -21.45 -3.35
CA ASN A 74 13.08 -20.98 -3.14
C ASN A 74 13.07 -19.63 -2.39
N GLN A 75 13.92 -19.46 -1.38
CA GLN A 75 14.11 -18.16 -0.72
C GLN A 75 14.60 -17.10 -1.71
N LYS A 76 15.53 -17.45 -2.60
CA LYS A 76 16.02 -16.56 -3.64
C LYS A 76 14.89 -16.15 -4.59
N ILE A 77 14.08 -17.08 -5.07
CA ILE A 77 12.91 -16.78 -5.91
C ILE A 77 11.97 -15.82 -5.19
N PHE A 78 11.57 -16.12 -3.95
CA PHE A 78 10.73 -15.24 -3.15
C PHE A 78 11.33 -13.83 -3.03
N SER A 79 12.59 -13.74 -2.60
CA SER A 79 13.26 -12.45 -2.36
C SER A 79 13.41 -11.64 -3.65
N GLU A 80 13.76 -12.26 -4.77
CA GLU A 80 13.89 -11.56 -6.06
C GLU A 80 12.54 -10.98 -6.52
N ASN A 81 11.43 -11.71 -6.33
CA ASN A 81 10.10 -11.22 -6.67
C ASN A 81 9.68 -10.01 -5.82
N VAL A 82 9.91 -10.05 -4.51
CA VAL A 82 9.71 -8.89 -3.63
C VAL A 82 10.65 -7.73 -4.02
N GLY A 83 11.89 -8.04 -4.38
CA GLY A 83 12.90 -7.07 -4.82
C GLY A 83 12.50 -6.32 -6.09
N HIS A 84 11.81 -6.97 -7.04
CA HIS A 84 11.29 -6.30 -8.23
C HIS A 84 10.28 -5.19 -7.89
N PHE A 85 9.40 -5.44 -6.91
CA PHE A 85 8.47 -4.42 -6.42
C PHE A 85 9.18 -3.30 -5.68
N CYS A 86 10.20 -3.62 -4.87
CA CYS A 86 11.00 -2.60 -4.19
C CYS A 86 11.74 -1.69 -5.19
N PHE A 87 12.25 -2.26 -6.28
CA PHE A 87 12.90 -1.50 -7.34
C PHE A 87 11.91 -0.57 -8.06
N ALA A 88 10.73 -1.08 -8.40
CA ALA A 88 9.69 -0.28 -9.02
C ALA A 88 9.19 0.85 -8.10
N ASP A 89 8.96 0.57 -6.81
CA ASP A 89 8.53 1.57 -5.83
C ASP A 89 9.61 2.66 -5.67
N LYS A 90 10.89 2.27 -5.61
CA LYS A 90 12.03 3.21 -5.63
C LYS A 90 12.02 4.10 -6.87
N ASN A 91 11.75 3.55 -8.04
CA ASN A 91 11.69 4.33 -9.28
C ASN A 91 10.50 5.29 -9.27
N LEU A 92 9.33 4.88 -8.78
CA LEU A 92 8.16 5.76 -8.63
C LEU A 92 8.42 6.89 -7.61
N VAL A 93 9.17 6.60 -6.54
CA VAL A 93 9.60 7.60 -5.57
C VAL A 93 10.55 8.62 -6.19
N ASN A 94 11.48 8.19 -7.04
CA ASN A 94 12.45 9.07 -7.70
C ASN A 94 11.84 9.83 -8.89
N TYR A 95 10.85 9.23 -9.54
CA TYR A 95 10.21 9.73 -10.75
C TYR A 95 8.67 9.63 -10.65
N PRO A 96 8.00 10.52 -9.89
CA PRO A 96 6.57 10.39 -9.58
C PRO A 96 5.60 10.41 -10.78
N ALA A 97 6.05 10.87 -11.95
CA ALA A 97 5.25 10.87 -13.18
C ALA A 97 5.43 9.59 -14.03
N MET A 98 6.35 8.70 -13.65
CA MET A 98 6.64 7.45 -14.34
C MET A 98 5.45 6.51 -14.28
N LYS A 99 5.20 5.75 -15.35
CA LYS A 99 4.19 4.70 -15.33
C LYS A 99 4.71 3.48 -14.57
N VAL A 100 3.81 2.80 -13.88
CA VAL A 100 4.19 1.62 -13.07
C VAL A 100 4.91 0.56 -13.89
N LEU A 101 4.47 0.28 -15.12
CA LEU A 101 5.14 -0.68 -16.01
C LEU A 101 6.62 -0.30 -16.27
N ASP A 102 6.88 0.98 -16.54
CA ASP A 102 8.23 1.47 -16.81
C ASP A 102 9.11 1.42 -15.56
N ALA A 103 8.50 1.57 -14.38
CA ALA A 103 9.21 1.49 -13.10
C ALA A 103 9.79 0.10 -12.81
N PHE A 104 9.22 -0.97 -13.37
CA PHE A 104 9.80 -2.31 -13.32
C PHE A 104 11.00 -2.48 -14.28
N GLY A 105 11.25 -1.53 -15.18
CA GLY A 105 12.34 -1.60 -16.15
C GLY A 105 13.71 -1.33 -15.54
N GLY A 106 14.71 -2.13 -15.91
CA GLY A 106 16.11 -1.95 -15.49
C GLY A 106 16.91 -3.25 -15.60
N ASP A 107 18.21 -3.13 -15.91
CA ASP A 107 19.07 -4.30 -16.19
C ASP A 107 19.75 -4.88 -14.93
N ARG A 108 19.63 -4.20 -13.79
CA ARG A 108 20.27 -4.61 -12.53
C ARG A 108 19.24 -5.11 -11.51
N LYS A 109 19.64 -6.09 -10.71
CA LYS A 109 18.83 -6.60 -9.61
C LYS A 109 18.82 -5.62 -8.43
N PHE A 110 17.71 -5.60 -7.70
CA PHE A 110 17.57 -4.86 -6.44
C PHE A 110 18.38 -5.54 -5.34
N ILE A 111 19.19 -4.77 -4.61
CA ILE A 111 19.96 -5.25 -3.46
C ILE A 111 19.49 -4.50 -2.22
N TYR A 112 18.79 -5.17 -1.30
CA TYR A 112 18.07 -4.46 -0.23
C TYR A 112 18.98 -3.58 0.63
N SER A 113 20.15 -4.09 1.04
CA SER A 113 21.11 -3.35 1.87
C SER A 113 21.69 -2.09 1.21
N GLN A 114 21.60 -1.99 -0.12
CA GLN A 114 22.13 -0.86 -0.90
C GLN A 114 21.04 0.03 -1.46
N ASP A 115 19.89 -0.57 -1.82
CA ASP A 115 18.87 0.05 -2.62
C ASP A 115 17.61 0.45 -1.87
N GLN A 116 17.42 -0.03 -0.64
CA GLN A 116 16.22 0.28 0.14
C GLN A 116 15.96 1.78 0.27
N ILE A 117 14.69 2.13 0.32
CA ILE A 117 14.19 3.50 0.39
C ILE A 117 13.52 3.73 1.74
N SER A 118 13.68 4.93 2.29
CA SER A 118 12.97 5.35 3.50
C SER A 118 11.55 5.84 3.20
N ARG A 119 11.28 6.24 1.95
CA ARG A 119 9.97 6.72 1.49
C ARG A 119 9.34 5.72 0.54
N LEU A 120 8.09 5.36 0.77
CA LEU A 120 7.23 4.55 -0.10
C LEU A 120 6.51 5.44 -1.12
N SER A 121 6.21 4.89 -2.30
CA SER A 121 5.52 5.63 -3.36
C SER A 121 4.04 5.89 -3.09
N GLY A 122 3.37 5.01 -2.34
CA GLY A 122 1.91 4.99 -2.18
C GLY A 122 1.16 4.32 -3.34
N ASP A 123 1.84 3.95 -4.43
CA ASP A 123 1.25 3.33 -5.61
C ASP A 123 1.06 1.81 -5.43
N VAL A 124 0.59 1.12 -6.46
CA VAL A 124 0.28 -0.32 -6.46
C VAL A 124 1.48 -1.21 -6.15
N THR A 125 2.71 -0.68 -6.12
CA THR A 125 3.92 -1.43 -5.77
C THR A 125 4.26 -1.38 -4.28
N THR A 126 3.68 -0.41 -3.55
CA THR A 126 3.93 -0.18 -2.13
C THR A 126 3.54 -1.35 -1.23
N PRO A 127 2.43 -2.08 -1.43
CA PRO A 127 2.06 -3.18 -0.53
C PRO A 127 3.13 -4.27 -0.41
N ILE A 128 3.71 -4.70 -1.54
CA ILE A 128 4.76 -5.72 -1.56
C ILE A 128 6.09 -5.14 -1.06
N THR A 129 6.36 -3.86 -1.33
CA THR A 129 7.54 -3.17 -0.79
C THR A 129 7.47 -3.05 0.74
N ALA A 130 6.27 -2.85 1.29
CA ALA A 130 6.04 -2.82 2.73
C ALA A 130 6.41 -4.17 3.40
N TRP A 131 6.23 -5.29 2.70
CA TRP A 131 6.69 -6.62 3.16
C TRP A 131 8.21 -6.65 3.32
N ALA A 132 8.94 -6.10 2.34
CA ALA A 132 10.41 -6.07 2.38
C ALA A 132 10.94 -5.30 3.59
N HIS A 133 10.25 -4.23 4.01
CA HIS A 133 10.61 -3.50 5.21
C HIS A 133 10.29 -4.24 6.51
N PHE A 134 9.22 -5.02 6.54
CA PHE A 134 8.95 -5.92 7.66
C PHE A 134 10.00 -7.04 7.77
N LEU A 135 10.35 -7.67 6.64
CA LEU A 135 11.25 -8.81 6.60
C LEU A 135 12.71 -8.43 6.83
N TRP A 136 13.16 -7.31 6.28
CA TRP A 136 14.60 -6.96 6.19
C TRP A 136 14.93 -5.55 6.67
N GLY A 137 13.94 -4.78 7.12
CA GLY A 137 14.11 -3.37 7.48
C GLY A 137 14.51 -3.12 8.92
N ASP A 138 14.68 -4.15 9.74
CA ASP A 138 15.10 -4.09 11.14
C ASP A 138 14.29 -3.08 11.99
N GLY A 139 12.99 -2.96 11.71
CA GLY A 139 12.09 -2.05 12.44
C GLY A 139 12.28 -0.56 12.11
N ALA A 140 13.15 -0.21 11.17
CA ALA A 140 13.39 1.18 10.82
C ALA A 140 12.14 1.84 10.23
N ALA A 141 11.82 3.04 10.71
CA ALA A 141 10.65 3.79 10.26
C ALA A 141 10.69 4.09 8.74
N ARG A 142 9.52 4.15 8.13
CA ARG A 142 9.31 4.52 6.73
C ARG A 142 8.33 5.68 6.64
N THR A 143 8.26 6.29 5.48
CA THR A 143 7.39 7.44 5.23
C THR A 143 6.59 7.21 3.95
N VAL A 144 5.33 7.64 3.92
CA VAL A 144 4.56 7.83 2.68
C VAL A 144 3.89 9.18 2.78
N ASN A 145 3.99 10.05 1.76
CA ASN A 145 3.30 11.34 1.86
C ASN A 145 1.79 11.07 1.91
N LEU A 146 1.07 11.76 2.79
CA LEU A 146 -0.37 11.57 2.94
C LEU A 146 -1.15 11.79 1.62
N THR A 147 -0.65 12.66 0.75
CA THR A 147 -1.20 12.93 -0.58
C THR A 147 -1.03 11.76 -1.56
N ASP A 148 -0.03 10.92 -1.34
CA ASP A 148 0.35 9.82 -2.24
C ASP A 148 -0.34 8.51 -1.83
N VAL A 149 -0.87 8.41 -0.61
CA VAL A 149 -1.66 7.27 -0.11
C VAL A 149 -2.94 7.04 -0.92
N GLY A 150 -3.48 8.11 -1.54
CA GLY A 150 -4.70 8.03 -2.34
C GLY A 150 -6.00 8.12 -1.54
N LEU A 151 -5.97 8.70 -0.32
CA LEU A 151 -7.18 8.91 0.49
C LEU A 151 -8.15 9.90 -0.19
N ARG A 152 -9.43 9.55 -0.22
CA ARG A 152 -10.55 10.30 -0.83
C ARG A 152 -11.57 10.65 0.24
N ILE A 153 -11.15 11.46 1.20
CA ILE A 153 -11.96 11.82 2.37
C ILE A 153 -13.01 12.86 1.99
N GLN A 154 -14.27 12.53 2.20
CA GLN A 154 -15.38 13.47 2.05
C GLN A 154 -15.81 14.02 3.41
N ALA A 155 -16.27 15.28 3.46
CA ALA A 155 -16.65 15.92 4.73
C ALA A 155 -17.76 15.16 5.47
N ASN A 156 -18.68 14.53 4.73
CA ASN A 156 -19.77 13.73 5.28
C ASN A 156 -19.33 12.37 5.87
N GLN A 157 -18.05 12.00 5.71
CA GLN A 157 -17.44 10.81 6.30
C GLN A 157 -16.63 11.14 7.56
N ILE A 158 -16.49 12.43 7.91
CA ILE A 158 -15.76 12.88 9.10
C ILE A 158 -16.75 12.90 10.27
N SER A 159 -16.68 11.92 11.17
CA SER A 159 -17.67 11.78 12.26
C SER A 159 -17.80 13.04 13.13
N PRO A 160 -16.73 13.71 13.59
CA PRO A 160 -16.87 14.94 14.37
C PRO A 160 -17.60 16.08 13.64
N VAL A 161 -17.49 16.16 12.32
CA VAL A 161 -18.23 17.14 11.51
C VAL A 161 -19.70 16.76 11.47
N MET A 162 -20.00 15.49 11.21
CA MET A 162 -21.38 15.02 11.11
C MET A 162 -22.13 15.01 12.44
N ASP A 163 -21.44 14.85 13.56
CA ASP A 163 -22.03 14.95 14.89
C ASP A 163 -22.53 16.38 15.17
N LEU A 164 -21.77 17.40 14.76
CA LEU A 164 -22.21 18.81 14.83
C LEU A 164 -23.39 19.09 13.90
N VAL A 165 -23.38 18.55 12.67
CA VAL A 165 -24.50 18.68 11.72
C VAL A 165 -25.79 18.10 12.30
N LYS A 166 -25.71 16.90 12.90
CA LYS A 166 -26.86 16.21 13.53
C LYS A 166 -27.31 16.86 14.84
N GLY A 167 -26.43 17.58 15.53
CA GLY A 167 -26.73 18.27 16.79
C GLY A 167 -27.74 19.42 16.67
N GLY A 168 -28.10 19.84 15.45
CA GLY A 168 -29.19 20.79 15.22
C GLY A 168 -28.82 22.26 15.38
N ALA A 169 -27.59 22.57 15.84
CA ALA A 169 -27.12 23.92 16.04
C ALA A 169 -26.98 24.69 14.72
N VAL A 170 -27.19 26.01 14.77
CA VAL A 170 -27.07 26.94 13.64
C VAL A 170 -25.96 27.92 13.97
N GLY A 171 -25.08 28.20 13.02
CA GLY A 171 -23.94 29.08 13.21
C GLY A 171 -22.66 28.56 12.57
N THR A 172 -21.53 29.05 13.06
CA THR A 172 -20.19 28.67 12.61
C THR A 172 -19.42 28.04 13.77
N PHE A 173 -18.85 26.86 13.54
CA PHE A 173 -18.21 26.02 14.53
C PHE A 173 -16.78 25.68 14.09
N PRO A 174 -15.75 25.94 14.92
CA PRO A 174 -14.43 25.38 14.68
C PRO A 174 -14.48 23.88 14.93
N VAL A 175 -13.83 23.11 14.06
CA VAL A 175 -13.68 21.66 14.19
C VAL A 175 -12.20 21.37 14.37
N ASN A 176 -11.85 20.70 15.47
CA ASN A 176 -10.50 20.16 15.70
C ASN A 176 -10.64 18.85 16.47
N ALA A 177 -10.66 17.74 15.75
CA ALA A 177 -10.98 16.44 16.34
C ALA A 177 -10.29 15.30 15.61
N LYS A 178 -10.09 14.20 16.32
CA LYS A 178 -9.59 12.94 15.74
C LYS A 178 -10.75 12.08 15.27
N PHE A 179 -10.50 11.25 14.27
CA PHE A 179 -11.41 10.22 13.81
C PHE A 179 -10.63 9.05 13.21
N THR A 180 -11.21 7.86 13.28
CA THR A 180 -10.66 6.67 12.62
C THR A 180 -11.09 6.65 11.17
N ARG A 181 -10.16 6.31 10.28
CA ARG A 181 -10.40 6.11 8.85
C ARG A 181 -10.09 4.66 8.48
N ASP A 182 -11.11 3.95 8.04
CA ASP A 182 -10.91 2.72 7.26
C ASP A 182 -10.46 3.11 5.85
N THR A 183 -9.22 2.77 5.50
CA THR A 183 -8.64 3.09 4.19
C THR A 183 -9.12 2.16 3.07
N MET A 184 -9.83 1.07 3.37
CA MET A 184 -10.49 0.24 2.35
C MET A 184 -11.56 1.01 1.56
N LEU A 185 -12.13 2.05 2.18
CA LEU A 185 -13.02 2.99 1.53
C LEU A 185 -12.31 3.86 0.46
N ASP A 186 -10.98 3.91 0.48
CA ASP A 186 -10.14 4.62 -0.51
C ASP A 186 -9.54 3.66 -1.55
N GLY A 187 -9.40 2.39 -1.19
CA GLY A 187 -9.01 1.32 -2.09
C GLY A 187 -8.19 0.24 -1.40
N ILE A 188 -8.01 -0.90 -2.09
CA ILE A 188 -7.28 -2.05 -1.54
C ILE A 188 -5.78 -1.78 -1.32
N ILE A 189 -5.19 -0.83 -2.06
CA ILE A 189 -3.77 -0.49 -1.92
C ILE A 189 -3.49 0.13 -0.55
N PRO A 190 -4.03 1.30 -0.15
CA PRO A 190 -3.81 1.84 1.18
C PRO A 190 -4.30 0.90 2.29
N ALA A 191 -5.41 0.18 2.08
CA ALA A 191 -5.92 -0.80 3.03
C ALA A 191 -4.93 -1.92 3.36
N SER A 192 -4.17 -2.38 2.37
CA SER A 192 -3.27 -3.52 2.55
C SER A 192 -2.07 -3.25 3.46
N TYR A 193 -1.59 -2.01 3.53
CA TYR A 193 -0.41 -1.65 4.33
C TYR A 193 -0.67 -0.63 5.45
N LEU A 194 -1.84 0.02 5.47
CA LEU A 194 -2.26 0.92 6.56
C LEU A 194 -3.49 0.38 7.31
N GLY A 195 -4.45 -0.21 6.60
CA GLY A 195 -5.70 -0.66 7.21
C GLY A 195 -6.48 0.50 7.83
N ASN A 196 -6.72 0.46 9.15
CA ASN A 196 -7.40 1.53 9.86
C ASN A 196 -6.38 2.52 10.43
N ILE A 197 -6.46 3.78 10.02
CA ILE A 197 -5.55 4.84 10.50
C ILE A 197 -6.29 5.86 11.36
N THR A 198 -5.55 6.55 12.23
CA THR A 198 -6.07 7.69 12.98
C THR A 198 -5.76 8.98 12.24
N LEU A 199 -6.81 9.75 11.95
CA LEU A 199 -6.71 11.06 11.31
C LEU A 199 -7.14 12.16 12.28
N GLN A 200 -6.65 13.38 12.03
CA GLN A 200 -7.09 14.59 12.70
C GLN A 200 -7.61 15.57 11.65
N THR A 201 -8.81 16.09 11.87
CA THR A 201 -9.41 17.14 11.07
C THR A 201 -9.24 18.49 11.77
N THR A 202 -8.97 19.55 11.01
CA THR A 202 -8.99 20.93 11.50
C THR A 202 -9.64 21.83 10.46
N GLY A 203 -10.69 22.57 10.81
CA GLY A 203 -11.41 23.42 9.88
C GLY A 203 -12.60 24.13 10.49
N THR A 204 -13.49 24.61 9.63
CA THR A 204 -14.68 25.37 10.01
C THR A 204 -15.92 24.73 9.38
N LEU A 205 -16.95 24.52 10.20
CA LEU A 205 -18.28 24.09 9.78
C LEU A 205 -19.26 25.25 9.94
N THR A 206 -20.00 25.56 8.89
CA THR A 206 -21.10 26.54 8.92
C THR A 206 -22.41 25.80 8.65
N ILE A 207 -23.43 26.03 9.49
CA ILE A 207 -24.77 25.47 9.35
C ILE A 207 -25.76 26.64 9.37
N ASN A 208 -26.61 26.76 8.36
CA ASN A 208 -27.63 27.81 8.30
C ASN A 208 -28.95 27.39 8.98
N SER A 209 -29.88 28.34 9.12
CA SER A 209 -31.18 28.10 9.76
C SER A 209 -32.05 27.06 9.04
N LEU A 210 -31.83 26.87 7.74
CA LEU A 210 -32.52 25.87 6.93
C LEU A 210 -31.90 24.47 7.06
N GLY A 211 -30.75 24.34 7.73
CA GLY A 211 -30.04 23.08 7.88
C GLY A 211 -29.05 22.76 6.77
N ALA A 212 -28.81 23.68 5.83
CA ALA A 212 -27.74 23.55 4.86
C ALA A 212 -26.40 23.80 5.57
N TRP A 213 -25.41 22.96 5.28
CA TRP A 213 -24.11 23.01 5.92
C TRP A 213 -22.98 23.03 4.90
N SER A 214 -21.86 23.66 5.26
CA SER A 214 -20.60 23.63 4.51
C SER A 214 -19.42 23.49 5.45
N TYR A 215 -18.50 22.61 5.09
CA TYR A 215 -17.26 22.35 5.81
C TYR A 215 -16.07 22.72 4.92
N ASP A 216 -15.09 23.43 5.48
CA ASP A 216 -13.80 23.73 4.86
C ASP A 216 -12.69 23.49 5.88
N GLY A 217 -11.76 22.59 5.56
CA GLY A 217 -10.66 22.26 6.45
C GLY A 217 -9.60 21.38 5.84
N VAL A 218 -8.76 20.83 6.70
CA VAL A 218 -7.67 19.93 6.34
C VAL A 218 -7.69 18.68 7.22
N VAL A 219 -7.13 17.60 6.69
CA VAL A 219 -6.89 16.36 7.43
C VAL A 219 -5.40 16.05 7.46
N LYS A 220 -4.91 15.62 8.62
CA LYS A 220 -3.56 15.10 8.85
C LYS A 220 -3.65 13.69 9.41
N ALA A 221 -2.63 12.88 9.18
CA ALA A 221 -2.54 11.53 9.71
C ALA A 221 -1.59 11.48 10.91
N TYR A 222 -1.92 10.61 11.87
CA TYR A 222 -0.94 10.13 12.85
C TYR A 222 -0.09 9.04 12.22
N ASN A 223 1.09 8.79 12.78
CA ASN A 223 1.91 7.64 12.39
C ASN A 223 1.13 6.35 12.64
N ASP A 224 1.33 5.38 11.77
CA ASP A 224 0.73 4.05 11.86
C ASP A 224 1.81 2.99 12.06
N THR A 225 1.43 1.82 12.56
CA THR A 225 2.37 0.70 12.74
C THR A 225 2.05 -0.40 11.73
N TYR A 226 3.01 -0.69 10.86
CA TYR A 226 2.95 -1.87 10.02
C TYR A 226 3.40 -3.09 10.81
N ASP A 227 2.49 -4.03 11.05
CA ASP A 227 2.70 -5.18 11.93
C ASP A 227 2.49 -6.55 11.27
N ALA A 228 2.21 -6.57 9.96
CA ALA A 228 1.94 -7.78 9.17
C ALA A 228 0.82 -8.70 9.72
N ASN A 229 0.00 -8.23 10.67
CA ASN A 229 -1.01 -9.06 11.32
C ASN A 229 -2.31 -9.16 10.49
N PRO A 230 -3.07 -10.26 10.66
CA PRO A 230 -4.43 -10.36 10.16
C PRO A 230 -5.26 -9.23 10.75
N SER A 231 -5.88 -8.42 9.88
CA SER A 231 -6.88 -7.45 10.29
C SER A 231 -8.11 -7.61 9.39
N THR A 232 -9.30 -7.59 10.00
CA THR A 232 -10.60 -7.81 9.34
C THR A 232 -10.98 -6.74 8.32
N HIS A 233 -10.09 -5.78 8.03
CA HIS A 233 -10.36 -4.57 7.26
C HIS A 233 -9.45 -4.37 6.03
N ARG A 234 -8.53 -5.30 5.72
CA ARG A 234 -7.49 -5.09 4.69
C ARG A 234 -7.81 -5.64 3.28
N GLY A 235 -8.96 -6.32 3.11
CA GLY A 235 -9.34 -6.97 1.84
C GLY A 235 -8.39 -8.11 1.41
N LEU A 236 -8.61 -8.66 0.20
CA LEU A 236 -7.87 -9.85 -0.31
C LEU A 236 -6.34 -9.70 -0.26
N LEU A 237 -5.81 -8.52 -0.61
CA LEU A 237 -4.36 -8.28 -0.60
C LEU A 237 -3.80 -8.31 0.83
N GLY A 238 -4.55 -7.81 1.82
CA GLY A 238 -4.18 -7.91 3.22
C GLY A 238 -4.23 -9.35 3.74
N GLU A 239 -5.19 -10.16 3.30
CA GLU A 239 -5.26 -11.59 3.62
C GLU A 239 -4.04 -12.33 3.07
N TYR A 240 -3.70 -12.14 1.79
CA TYR A 240 -2.49 -12.74 1.20
C TYR A 240 -1.22 -12.27 1.90
N SER A 241 -1.11 -10.97 2.22
CA SER A 241 0.02 -10.42 2.97
C SER A 241 0.20 -11.12 4.31
N THR A 242 -0.90 -11.26 5.06
CA THR A 242 -0.90 -11.92 6.36
C THR A 242 -0.46 -13.37 6.25
N SER A 243 -1.04 -14.12 5.31
CA SER A 243 -0.71 -15.52 5.11
C SER A 243 0.76 -15.70 4.74
N VAL A 244 1.25 -14.94 3.76
CA VAL A 244 2.66 -14.97 3.33
C VAL A 244 3.59 -14.63 4.49
N LEU A 245 3.35 -13.50 5.18
CA LEU A 245 4.25 -13.01 6.23
C LEU A 245 4.20 -13.88 7.49
N GLY A 246 3.11 -14.62 7.72
CA GLY A 246 3.01 -15.61 8.79
C GLY A 246 4.00 -16.77 8.67
N HIS A 247 4.59 -17.01 7.49
CA HIS A 247 5.65 -18.00 7.29
C HIS A 247 7.03 -17.49 7.73
N PHE A 248 7.22 -16.18 7.84
CA PHE A 248 8.53 -15.57 7.97
C PHE A 248 8.69 -14.77 9.26
N SER A 249 9.91 -14.72 9.76
CA SER A 249 10.27 -13.80 10.83
C SER A 249 10.40 -12.39 10.26
N GLY A 250 9.90 -11.39 10.98
CA GLY A 250 10.06 -9.98 10.62
C GLY A 250 9.79 -9.07 11.80
N THR A 251 10.01 -7.77 11.59
CA THR A 251 9.93 -6.74 12.64
C THR A 251 8.90 -5.69 12.24
N PRO A 252 7.86 -5.45 13.06
CA PRO A 252 6.96 -4.33 12.86
C PRO A 252 7.72 -3.00 12.80
N TYR A 253 7.23 -2.05 12.01
CA TYR A 253 7.86 -0.74 11.85
C TYR A 253 6.82 0.37 11.71
N GLU A 254 7.24 1.60 12.03
CA GLU A 254 6.40 2.78 11.92
C GLU A 254 6.31 3.27 10.46
N ILE A 255 5.10 3.62 10.01
CA ILE A 255 4.86 4.37 8.78
C ILE A 255 4.39 5.78 9.13
N GLN A 256 5.23 6.75 8.81
CA GLN A 256 4.97 8.17 8.98
C GLN A 256 4.22 8.70 7.76
N MET A 257 3.17 9.49 8.00
CA MET A 257 2.31 10.04 6.95
C MET A 257 2.29 11.57 6.96
N PRO A 258 3.41 12.24 6.63
CA PRO A 258 3.49 13.69 6.62
C PRO A 258 2.62 14.29 5.51
N GLY A 259 2.24 15.55 5.71
CA GLY A 259 1.40 16.30 4.77
C GLY A 259 0.00 16.52 5.30
N MET A 260 -0.86 17.07 4.44
CA MET A 260 -2.25 17.34 4.74
C MET A 260 -3.11 17.25 3.49
N ILE A 261 -4.36 16.82 3.64
CA ILE A 261 -5.35 16.77 2.55
C ILE A 261 -6.39 17.85 2.80
N PRO A 262 -6.61 18.81 1.88
CA PRO A 262 -7.72 19.74 1.98
C PRO A 262 -9.04 18.98 1.78
N VAL A 263 -10.00 19.21 2.67
CA VAL A 263 -11.33 18.61 2.60
C VAL A 263 -12.36 19.72 2.61
N LYS A 264 -13.20 19.72 1.57
CA LYS A 264 -14.37 20.58 1.47
C LYS A 264 -15.59 19.73 1.24
N GLY A 265 -16.72 20.17 1.78
CA GLY A 265 -17.99 19.50 1.54
C GLY A 265 -19.15 20.39 1.93
N ASN A 266 -20.31 20.06 1.39
CA ASN A 266 -21.55 20.70 1.74
C ASN A 266 -22.69 19.67 1.69
N GLY A 267 -23.83 20.04 2.26
CA GLY A 267 -25.01 19.22 2.25
C GLY A 267 -26.18 19.84 2.97
N MET A 268 -27.18 19.02 3.24
CA MET A 268 -28.38 19.35 4.00
C MET A 268 -28.55 18.31 5.10
N ARG A 269 -29.01 18.73 6.28
CA ARG A 269 -29.38 17.82 7.38
C ARG A 269 -30.76 17.21 7.19
#